data_AF-A0A8H5INE2-F1
#
_entry.id   AF-A0A8H5INE2-F1
#
_cell.length_a   1.000
_cell.length_b   1.000
_cell.length_c   1.000
_cell.angle_alpha   90.00
_cell.angle_beta   90.00
_cell.angle_gamma   90.00
#
_symmetry.space_group_name_H-M   'P 1'
#
loop_
_entity.id
_entity.type
_entity.pdbx_description
1 polymer ?
#
loop_
_entity_poly.entity_id
_entity_poly.type
_entity_poly.pdbx_seq_one_letter_code
_entity_poly.pdbx_strand_id
1 'polypeptide(L)'
;MASQENVSKTPSKNIEEFLQRHPQVRTGTAAKAELDNIHEHGDTFCVINKLYDNAILHKDYDGDSLKLIFAFAYVNDEQAMANYIEDAGEDDTVLCDCEVGREEGPDHHLHEFVRATVPDCQVHKGSDEPDPGCSDCWPVHCGSNCRGVEGFE
;
A
#
# COMPACT_ATOMS: atom_id res chain seq x y z
N MET A 1 13.58 19.53 16.67
CA MET A 1 14.14 18.63 15.64
C MET A 1 14.18 17.25 16.25
N ALA A 2 13.17 16.43 15.96
CA ALA A 2 13.17 15.04 16.41
C ALA A 2 14.19 14.29 15.56
N SER A 3 15.11 13.61 16.24
CA SER A 3 16.13 12.76 15.67
C SER A 3 15.52 11.76 14.69
N GLN A 4 16.02 11.74 13.46
CA GLN A 4 15.92 10.59 12.58
C GLN A 4 16.63 9.44 13.30
N GLU A 5 15.89 8.68 14.10
CA GLU A 5 16.37 7.39 14.57
C GLU A 5 16.75 6.59 13.32
N ASN A 6 17.95 6.04 13.32
CA ASN A 6 18.40 5.07 12.34
C ASN A 6 17.42 3.89 12.38
N VAL A 7 16.34 3.98 11.59
CA VAL A 7 15.50 2.84 11.25
C VAL A 7 16.47 1.84 10.63
N SER A 8 16.64 0.70 11.31
CA SER A 8 17.60 -0.32 10.87
C SER A 8 17.37 -0.60 9.38
N LYS A 9 18.44 -0.49 8.57
CA LYS A 9 18.42 -0.75 7.12
C LYS A 9 18.06 -2.19 6.75
N THR A 10 17.97 -3.08 7.74
CA THR A 10 17.59 -4.47 7.50
C THR A 10 16.07 -4.58 7.47
N PRO A 11 15.49 -5.18 6.41
CA PRO A 11 14.05 -5.45 6.33
C PRO A 11 13.61 -6.39 7.44
N SER A 12 12.36 -6.23 7.89
CA SER A 12 11.73 -7.16 8.82
C SER A 12 11.67 -8.56 8.21
N LYS A 13 11.94 -9.58 9.02
CA LYS A 13 11.99 -10.97 8.55
C LYS A 13 10.66 -11.71 8.71
N ASN A 14 9.79 -11.19 9.56
CA ASN A 14 8.50 -11.77 9.89
C ASN A 14 7.56 -10.67 10.41
N ILE A 15 6.30 -11.05 10.61
CA ILE A 15 5.25 -10.13 11.06
C ILE A 15 5.49 -9.55 12.46
N GLU A 16 6.14 -10.28 13.37
CA GLU A 16 6.43 -9.80 14.73
C GLU A 16 7.45 -8.65 14.70
N GLU A 17 8.54 -8.83 13.95
CA GLU A 17 9.56 -7.78 13.75
C GLU A 17 8.95 -6.56 13.05
N PHE A 18 8.09 -6.77 12.05
CA PHE A 18 7.41 -5.70 11.34
C PHE A 18 6.51 -4.88 12.28
N LEU A 19 5.64 -5.53 13.06
CA LEU A 19 4.75 -4.83 13.99
C LEU A 19 5.52 -4.12 15.12
N GLN A 20 6.66 -4.67 15.54
CA GLN A 20 7.52 -4.00 16.52
C GLN A 20 8.14 -2.71 15.95
N ARG A 21 8.50 -2.71 14.66
CA ARG A 21 9.08 -1.54 13.98
C ARG A 21 8.03 -0.51 13.56
N HIS A 22 6.80 -0.95 13.32
CA HIS A 22 5.69 -0.12 12.83
C HIS A 22 4.53 -0.12 13.83
N PRO A 23 4.68 0.51 15.02
CA PRO A 23 3.65 0.51 16.06
C PRO A 23 2.34 1.21 15.64
N GLN A 24 2.36 1.97 14.53
CA GLN A 24 1.16 2.54 13.91
C GLN A 24 0.28 1.49 13.21
N VAL A 25 0.82 0.31 12.89
CA VAL A 25 0.05 -0.79 12.29
C VAL A 25 -0.68 -1.52 13.40
N ARG A 26 -2.01 -1.50 13.33
CA ARG A 26 -2.88 -2.04 14.38
C ARG A 26 -3.33 -3.46 14.05
N THR A 27 -3.66 -4.22 15.09
CA THR A 27 -4.16 -5.59 14.98
C THR A 27 -5.30 -5.84 15.98
N GLY A 28 -6.00 -6.96 15.81
CA GLY A 28 -7.04 -7.41 16.74
C GLY A 28 -8.43 -6.79 16.52
N THR A 29 -9.41 -7.28 17.30
CA THR A 29 -10.84 -7.02 17.07
C THR A 29 -11.22 -5.54 17.12
N ALA A 30 -10.65 -4.76 18.05
CA ALA A 30 -10.97 -3.34 18.18
C ALA A 30 -10.50 -2.54 16.95
N ALA A 31 -9.30 -2.84 16.45
CA ALA A 31 -8.79 -2.18 15.25
C ALA A 31 -9.52 -2.65 13.98
N LYS A 32 -9.97 -3.92 13.93
CA LYS A 32 -10.83 -4.41 12.85
C LYS A 32 -12.19 -3.71 12.81
N ALA A 33 -12.82 -3.46 13.97
CA ALA A 33 -14.07 -2.72 14.02
C ALA A 33 -13.89 -1.25 13.56
N GLU A 34 -12.73 -0.65 13.81
CA GLU A 34 -12.40 0.69 13.31
C GLU A 34 -12.18 0.70 11.80
N LEU A 35 -11.48 -0.32 11.27
CA LEU A 35 -11.35 -0.54 9.82
C LEU A 35 -12.73 -0.65 9.16
N ASP A 36 -13.63 -1.46 9.72
CA ASP A 36 -14.98 -1.66 9.20
C ASP A 36 -15.78 -0.35 9.20
N ASN A 37 -15.69 0.42 10.28
CA ASN A 37 -16.32 1.73 10.37
C ASN A 37 -15.74 2.74 9.34
N ILE A 38 -14.44 2.67 9.04
CA ILE A 38 -13.83 3.48 7.97
C ILE A 38 -14.41 3.08 6.61
N HIS A 39 -14.54 1.79 6.31
CA HIS A 39 -15.10 1.34 5.02
C HIS A 39 -16.59 1.63 4.88
N GLU A 40 -17.35 1.64 5.98
CA GLU A 40 -18.79 1.94 5.94
C GLU A 40 -19.09 3.44 5.79
N HIS A 41 -18.18 4.33 6.20
CA HIS A 41 -18.48 5.76 6.38
C HIS A 41 -17.45 6.75 5.83
N GLY A 42 -16.24 6.29 5.53
CA GLY A 42 -15.15 7.11 4.99
C GLY A 42 -15.21 7.24 3.48
N ASP A 43 -14.75 8.38 2.96
CA ASP A 43 -14.39 8.53 1.56
C ASP A 43 -12.90 8.18 1.38
N THR A 44 -12.64 6.88 1.24
CA THR A 44 -11.30 6.30 1.34
C THR A 44 -11.08 5.27 0.25
N PHE A 45 -9.83 5.07 -0.11
CA PHE A 45 -9.42 3.92 -0.91
C PHE A 45 -8.40 3.10 -0.12
N CYS A 46 -8.39 1.78 -0.35
CA CYS A 46 -7.47 0.88 0.31
C CYS A 46 -6.40 0.34 -0.65
N VAL A 47 -5.22 0.08 -0.08
CA VAL A 47 -4.16 -0.70 -0.72
C VAL A 47 -3.88 -1.89 0.19
N ILE A 48 -4.03 -3.09 -0.37
CA ILE A 48 -3.86 -4.35 0.33
C ILE A 48 -2.62 -5.03 -0.23
N ASN A 49 -1.71 -5.46 0.64
CA ASN A 49 -0.52 -6.22 0.25
C ASN A 49 -0.34 -7.44 1.15
N LYS A 50 0.04 -8.57 0.57
CA LYS A 50 0.61 -9.67 1.35
C LYS A 50 2.03 -9.31 1.79
N LEU A 51 2.27 -9.27 3.10
CA LEU A 51 3.61 -9.01 3.66
C LEU A 51 4.41 -10.31 3.82
N TYR A 52 3.74 -11.34 4.32
CA TYR A 52 4.31 -12.65 4.64
C TYR A 52 3.25 -13.73 4.39
N ASP A 53 3.64 -15.00 4.44
CA ASP A 53 2.73 -16.14 4.23
C ASP A 53 1.54 -16.19 5.20
N ASN A 54 1.65 -15.54 6.34
CA ASN A 54 0.62 -15.48 7.37
C ASN A 54 0.14 -14.06 7.68
N ALA A 55 0.46 -13.07 6.83
CA ALA A 55 0.14 -11.68 7.13
C ALA A 55 -0.23 -10.85 5.90
N ILE A 56 -1.40 -10.20 5.99
CA ILE A 56 -1.89 -9.21 5.01
C ILE A 56 -1.88 -7.84 5.68
N LEU A 57 -1.33 -6.84 4.99
CA LEU A 57 -1.38 -5.44 5.37
C LEU A 57 -2.47 -4.72 4.59
N HIS A 58 -3.42 -4.15 5.33
CA HIS A 58 -4.47 -3.29 4.83
C HIS A 58 -4.11 -1.83 5.17
N LYS A 59 -4.10 -0.95 4.17
CA LYS A 59 -3.82 0.48 4.35
C LYS A 59 -4.94 1.29 3.73
N ASP A 60 -5.57 2.14 4.52
CA ASP A 60 -6.59 3.07 4.05
C ASP A 60 -6.00 4.46 3.95
N TYR A 61 -6.31 5.08 2.82
CA TYR A 61 -5.91 6.44 2.50
C TYR A 61 -7.14 7.31 2.30
N ASP A 62 -7.02 8.56 2.75
CA ASP A 62 -7.99 9.60 2.50
C ASP A 62 -8.12 9.85 0.99
N GLY A 63 -9.35 9.86 0.46
CA GLY A 63 -9.61 9.97 -0.98
C GLY A 63 -9.10 11.28 -1.60
N ASP A 64 -9.10 12.37 -0.84
CA ASP A 64 -8.69 13.69 -1.32
C ASP A 64 -7.19 13.94 -1.13
N SER A 65 -6.69 13.74 0.09
CA SER A 65 -5.30 14.09 0.46
C SER A 65 -4.29 12.98 0.16
N LEU A 66 -4.77 11.77 -0.15
CA LEU A 66 -3.96 10.57 -0.41
C LEU A 66 -3.04 10.18 0.76
N LYS A 67 -3.32 10.69 1.97
CA LYS A 67 -2.55 10.38 3.19
C LYS A 67 -3.08 9.13 3.84
N LEU A 68 -2.17 8.34 4.41
CA LEU A 68 -2.50 7.17 5.21
C LEU A 68 -3.30 7.63 6.43
N ILE A 69 -4.52 7.10 6.58
CA ILE A 69 -5.37 7.36 7.73
C ILE A 69 -5.41 6.16 8.68
N PHE A 70 -5.23 4.95 8.15
CA PHE A 70 -5.29 3.73 8.95
C PHE A 70 -4.45 2.63 8.33
N ALA A 71 -3.79 1.85 9.18
CA ALA A 71 -3.06 0.65 8.77
C ALA A 71 -3.38 -0.50 9.72
N PHE A 72 -3.79 -1.63 9.15
CA PHE A 72 -4.21 -2.81 9.87
C PHE A 72 -3.52 -4.05 9.31
N ALA A 73 -3.03 -4.92 10.19
CA ALA A 73 -2.49 -6.21 9.80
C ALA A 73 -3.42 -7.35 10.23
N TYR A 74 -3.86 -8.14 9.25
CA TYR A 74 -4.42 -9.46 9.49
C TYR A 74 -3.27 -10.43 9.73
N VAL A 75 -3.23 -11.07 10.89
CA VAL A 75 -2.15 -11.98 11.29
C VAL A 75 -2.73 -13.36 11.58
N ASN A 76 -2.25 -14.38 10.88
CA ASN A 76 -2.78 -15.75 10.92
C ASN A 76 -4.30 -15.81 10.64
N ASP A 77 -4.81 -14.91 9.80
CA ASP A 77 -6.21 -14.90 9.39
C ASP A 77 -6.35 -15.62 8.04
N GLU A 78 -6.77 -16.87 8.09
CA GLU A 78 -6.90 -17.72 6.90
C GLU A 78 -7.95 -17.18 5.92
N GLN A 79 -9.01 -16.55 6.42
CA GLN A 79 -10.05 -15.98 5.56
C GLN A 79 -9.54 -14.74 4.83
N ALA A 80 -8.82 -13.86 5.51
CA ALA A 80 -8.21 -12.69 4.88
C ALA A 80 -7.19 -13.10 3.80
N MET A 81 -6.41 -14.15 4.05
CA MET A 81 -5.47 -14.70 3.06
C MET A 81 -6.21 -15.29 1.85
N ALA A 82 -7.29 -16.04 2.07
CA ALA A 82 -8.08 -16.60 0.99
C ALA A 82 -8.71 -15.51 0.11
N ASN A 83 -9.33 -14.49 0.73
CA ASN A 83 -9.90 -13.36 0.01
C ASN A 83 -8.83 -12.62 -0.82
N TYR A 84 -7.66 -12.38 -0.23
CA TYR A 84 -6.56 -11.73 -0.94
C TYR A 84 -6.11 -12.54 -2.16
N ILE A 85 -6.00 -13.87 -2.06
CA ILE A 85 -5.62 -14.74 -3.19
C ILE A 85 -6.69 -14.72 -4.29
N GLU A 86 -7.97 -14.69 -3.93
CA GLU A 86 -9.06 -14.59 -4.91
C GLU A 86 -9.02 -13.24 -5.66
N ASP A 87 -8.68 -12.15 -4.98
CA ASP A 87 -8.67 -10.79 -5.53
C ASP A 87 -7.37 -10.42 -6.27
N ALA A 88 -6.20 -10.91 -5.84
CA ALA A 88 -4.89 -10.51 -6.37
C ALA A 88 -4.60 -11.03 -7.80
N GLY A 89 -5.32 -12.04 -8.28
CA GLY A 89 -5.10 -12.63 -9.61
C GLY A 89 -3.78 -13.42 -9.73
N GLU A 90 -3.34 -13.71 -10.96
CA GLU A 90 -2.16 -14.56 -11.23
C GLU A 90 -0.79 -13.89 -10.96
N ASP A 91 -0.74 -12.57 -10.72
CA ASP A 91 0.51 -11.82 -10.55
C ASP A 91 0.67 -11.24 -9.13
N ASP A 92 0.55 -12.12 -8.13
CA ASP A 92 0.77 -11.82 -6.70
C ASP A 92 2.26 -11.62 -6.33
N THR A 93 3.13 -11.38 -7.32
CA THR A 93 4.57 -11.24 -7.10
C THR A 93 5.05 -9.80 -7.11
N VAL A 94 4.15 -8.82 -7.27
CA VAL A 94 4.49 -7.40 -7.36
C VAL A 94 4.81 -6.83 -5.97
N LEU A 95 5.91 -7.29 -5.40
CA LEU A 95 6.74 -6.44 -4.56
C LEU A 95 7.08 -5.20 -5.39
N CYS A 96 6.97 -4.02 -4.79
CA CYS A 96 7.44 -2.80 -5.45
C CYS A 96 8.89 -3.01 -5.87
N ASP A 97 9.15 -2.97 -7.18
CA ASP A 97 10.45 -3.23 -7.77
C ASP A 97 11.35 -1.98 -7.82
N CYS A 98 10.97 -0.92 -7.08
CA CYS A 98 11.82 0.24 -6.94
C CYS A 98 13.10 -0.11 -6.15
N GLU A 99 14.15 0.68 -6.33
CA GLU A 99 15.46 0.41 -5.70
C GLU A 99 15.33 0.27 -4.18
N VAL A 100 14.57 1.18 -3.57
CA VAL A 100 14.31 1.19 -2.13
C VAL A 100 13.47 -0.01 -1.69
N GLY A 101 12.47 -0.41 -2.50
CA GLY A 101 11.61 -1.55 -2.21
C GLY A 101 12.39 -2.87 -2.12
N ARG A 102 13.43 -3.03 -2.96
CA ARG A 102 14.33 -4.18 -2.88
C ARG A 102 15.17 -4.20 -1.60
N GLU A 103 15.51 -3.03 -1.05
CA GLU A 103 16.29 -2.92 0.19
C GLU A 103 15.43 -3.06 1.45
N GLU A 104 14.27 -2.40 1.46
CA GLU A 104 13.34 -2.33 2.59
C GLU A 104 12.41 -3.55 2.67
N GLY A 105 12.25 -4.32 1.58
CA GLY A 105 11.44 -5.53 1.56
C GLY A 105 9.99 -5.27 2.00
N PRO A 106 9.40 -6.13 2.86
CA PRO A 106 8.03 -5.96 3.34
C PRO A 106 7.76 -4.63 4.04
N ASP A 107 8.76 -4.04 4.72
CA ASP A 107 8.65 -2.72 5.36
C ASP A 107 8.30 -1.63 4.34
N HIS A 108 8.73 -1.81 3.09
CA HIS A 108 8.50 -0.83 2.04
C HIS A 108 7.02 -0.58 1.78
N HIS A 109 6.15 -1.57 1.98
CA HIS A 109 4.73 -1.46 1.69
C HIS A 109 4.00 -0.49 2.61
N LEU A 110 4.60 -0.01 3.70
CA LEU A 110 3.96 0.98 4.57
C LEU A 110 4.33 2.40 4.12
N HIS A 111 3.39 3.07 3.45
CA HIS A 111 3.58 4.42 2.92
C HIS A 111 2.79 5.44 3.73
N GLU A 112 3.37 6.59 4.04
CA GLU A 112 2.65 7.68 4.74
C GLU A 112 1.62 8.37 3.83
N PHE A 113 1.86 8.36 2.53
CA PHE A 113 0.95 8.86 1.52
C PHE A 113 1.22 8.17 0.18
N VAL A 114 0.23 8.25 -0.71
CA VAL A 114 0.34 7.82 -2.10
C VAL A 114 0.46 9.06 -2.99
N ARG A 115 1.30 8.97 -4.02
CA ARG A 115 1.37 9.95 -5.10
C ARG A 115 0.74 9.32 -6.33
N ALA A 116 0.10 10.14 -7.16
CA ALA A 116 -0.44 9.73 -8.44
C ALA A 116 0.29 10.48 -9.57
N THR A 117 0.70 9.80 -10.64
CA THR A 117 1.15 10.49 -11.84
C THR A 117 -0.02 11.18 -12.52
N VAL A 118 0.27 12.25 -13.27
CA VAL A 118 -0.70 12.75 -14.25
C VAL A 118 -0.67 11.80 -15.44
N PRO A 119 -1.79 11.18 -15.85
CA PRO A 119 -1.84 10.35 -17.05
C PRO A 119 -1.43 11.18 -18.28
N ASP A 120 -0.54 10.66 -19.11
CA ASP A 120 -0.06 11.33 -20.33
C ASP A 120 -0.23 10.43 -21.58
N CYS A 121 -1.43 9.88 -21.72
CA CYS A 121 -1.79 9.09 -22.90
C CYS A 121 -1.76 9.95 -24.16
N GLN A 122 -0.79 9.73 -25.04
CA GLN A 122 -0.76 10.40 -26.35
C GLN A 122 -1.80 9.84 -27.33
N VAL A 123 -2.28 8.61 -27.11
CA VAL A 123 -3.21 7.92 -28.01
C VAL A 123 -4.66 8.42 -27.83
N HIS A 124 -5.09 8.62 -26.59
CA HIS A 124 -6.46 9.04 -26.24
C HIS A 124 -6.54 10.51 -25.81
N LYS A 125 -5.55 11.31 -26.23
CA LYS A 125 -5.47 12.72 -25.89
C LYS A 125 -6.66 13.49 -26.46
N GLY A 126 -7.49 14.06 -25.59
CA GLY A 126 -8.68 14.83 -25.97
C GLY A 126 -9.99 14.04 -25.97
N SER A 127 -9.97 12.77 -25.54
CA SER A 127 -11.18 12.05 -25.15
C SER A 127 -11.69 12.54 -23.79
N ASP A 128 -13.00 12.60 -23.61
CA ASP A 128 -13.63 13.02 -22.34
C ASP A 128 -13.48 11.95 -21.24
N GLU A 129 -13.27 10.68 -21.61
CA GLU A 129 -13.12 9.55 -20.70
C GLU A 129 -11.81 8.76 -20.96
N PRO A 130 -11.11 8.28 -19.92
CA PRO A 130 -9.95 7.41 -20.07
C PRO A 130 -10.34 6.04 -20.63
N ASP A 131 -9.50 5.47 -21.50
CA ASP A 131 -9.74 4.13 -22.04
C ASP A 131 -9.38 3.05 -20.99
N PRO A 132 -10.31 2.15 -20.61
CA PRO A 132 -10.05 1.13 -19.60
C PRO A 132 -8.96 0.11 -19.97
N GLY A 133 -8.67 -0.06 -21.25
CA GLY A 133 -7.64 -0.95 -21.75
C GLY A 133 -6.28 -0.28 -21.98
N CYS A 134 -6.15 1.03 -21.75
CA CYS A 134 -4.92 1.77 -21.99
C CYS A 134 -4.25 2.18 -20.68
N SER A 135 -3.13 1.55 -20.32
CA SER A 135 -2.38 1.86 -19.09
C SER A 135 -2.02 3.34 -18.97
N ASP A 136 -1.69 4.00 -20.08
CA ASP A 136 -1.26 5.41 -20.10
C ASP A 136 -2.42 6.39 -19.83
N CYS A 137 -3.67 5.92 -19.91
CA CYS A 137 -4.86 6.69 -19.53
C CYS A 137 -5.09 6.73 -18.02
N TRP A 138 -4.39 5.89 -17.24
CA TRP A 138 -4.60 5.76 -15.81
C TRP A 138 -3.40 6.32 -15.02
N PRO A 139 -3.66 6.95 -13.86
CA PRO A 139 -2.59 7.39 -12.99
C PRO A 139 -1.85 6.17 -12.45
N VAL A 140 -0.52 6.24 -12.41
CA VAL A 140 0.30 5.30 -11.68
C VAL A 140 0.36 5.78 -10.24
N HIS A 141 0.01 4.92 -9.29
CA HIS A 141 0.09 5.22 -7.87
C HIS A 141 1.41 4.72 -7.29
N CYS A 142 2.10 5.56 -6.52
CA CYS A 142 3.38 5.23 -5.89
C CYS A 142 3.38 5.65 -4.41
N GLY A 143 3.98 4.81 -3.57
CA GLY A 143 4.15 5.12 -2.15
C GLY A 143 5.15 6.24 -1.90
N SER A 144 4.98 6.96 -0.79
CA SER A 144 5.85 8.07 -0.37
C SER A 144 7.35 7.74 -0.23
N ASN A 145 7.70 6.48 0.02
CA ASN A 145 9.07 5.98 0.16
C ASN A 145 9.58 5.30 -1.14
N CYS A 146 8.75 5.16 -2.18
CA CYS A 146 9.22 4.71 -3.50
C CYS A 146 10.21 5.73 -4.07
N ARG A 147 11.32 5.26 -4.64
CA ARG A 147 12.32 6.11 -5.33
C ARG A 147 12.78 5.47 -6.63
N GLY A 148 13.13 6.30 -7.59
CA GLY A 148 13.58 5.85 -8.92
C GLY A 148 12.44 5.43 -9.85
N VAL A 149 11.21 5.88 -9.58
CA VAL A 149 10.06 5.72 -10.49
C VAL A 149 10.02 6.94 -11.41
N GLU A 150 10.12 6.72 -12.73
CA GLU A 150 10.01 7.80 -13.72
C GLU A 150 8.66 8.54 -13.56
N GLY A 151 8.68 9.87 -13.51
CA GLY A 151 7.49 10.70 -13.31
C GLY A 151 7.22 11.12 -11.84
N PHE A 152 8.03 10.65 -10.88
CA PHE A 152 7.99 11.10 -9.49
C PHE A 152 9.35 11.64 -9.05
N GLU A 153 9.53 12.97 -9.13
CA GLU A 153 10.67 13.70 -8.54
C GLU A 153 10.49 13.98 -7.03
#